data_AF-A0A850T143-F1
#
_entry.id   AF-A0A850T143-F1
#
_cell.length_a   1.000
_cell.length_b   1.000
_cell.length_c   1.000
_cell.angle_alpha   90.00
_cell.angle_beta   90.00
_cell.angle_gamma   90.00
#
_symmetry.space_group_name_H-M   'P 1'
#
loop_
_entity.id
_entity.type
_entity.pdbx_description
1 polymer ?
#
loop_
_entity_poly.entity_id
_entity_poly.type
_entity_poly.pdbx_seq_one_letter_code
_entity_poly.pdbx_strand_id
1 'polypeptide(L)'
;MTSQHVTEAEPTLNQLIQSIEDGLPISAFKKLQDSLDLPDKDLAKYVRIPKSTLALRKKRGKFSFEESERLLRLQRLFEKALDVFKSAELAKKWLKEDVRIRGYSAP
;
A
#
# COMPACT_ATOMS: atom_id res chain seq x y z
N MET A 1 11.47 34.15 8.84
CA MET A 1 10.53 33.31 8.07
C MET A 1 11.06 31.88 8.10
N THR A 2 10.75 31.16 9.17
CA THR A 2 11.26 29.80 9.39
C THR A 2 10.09 28.87 9.17
N SER A 3 10.05 28.27 7.97
CA SER A 3 9.06 27.27 7.62
C SER A 3 9.16 26.10 8.58
N GLN A 4 8.12 25.98 9.41
CA GLN A 4 7.82 24.78 10.17
C GLN A 4 7.50 23.66 9.16
N HIS A 5 8.48 22.82 8.85
CA HIS A 5 8.17 21.48 8.37
C HIS A 5 7.60 20.72 9.57
N VAL A 6 6.28 20.55 9.54
CA VAL A 6 5.53 19.69 10.46
C VAL A 6 6.22 18.33 10.50
N THR A 7 6.86 18.03 11.64
CA THR A 7 7.34 16.71 11.98
C THR A 7 6.12 15.84 12.26
N GLU A 8 5.59 15.16 11.25
CA GLU A 8 4.78 13.97 11.51
C GLU A 8 5.73 12.95 12.13
N ALA A 9 5.64 12.75 13.44
CA ALA A 9 6.43 11.73 14.13
C ALA A 9 6.09 10.36 13.51
N GLU A 10 7.12 9.60 13.14
CA GLU A 10 6.97 8.22 12.68
C GLU A 10 6.10 7.44 13.69
N PRO A 11 5.02 6.77 13.24
CA PRO A 11 4.14 6.05 14.14
C PRO A 11 4.92 4.97 14.88
N THR A 12 4.73 4.89 16.19
CA THR A 12 5.30 3.81 16.98
C THR A 12 4.78 2.45 16.49
N LEU A 13 5.53 1.38 16.75
CA LEU A 13 5.12 0.03 16.35
C LEU A 13 3.72 -0.33 16.88
N ASN A 14 3.39 0.05 18.11
CA ASN A 14 2.09 -0.22 18.71
C ASN A 14 0.97 0.56 18.01
N GLN A 15 1.20 1.83 17.65
CA GLN A 15 0.22 2.61 16.88
C GLN A 15 0.00 2.01 15.49
N LEU A 16 1.07 1.51 14.87
CA LEU A 16 0.96 0.84 13.57
C LEU A 16 0.15 -0.45 13.69
N ILE A 17 0.45 -1.32 14.68
CA ILE A 17 -0.31 -2.55 14.94
C ILE A 17 -1.79 -2.22 15.15
N GLN A 18 -2.09 -1.26 16.04
CA GLN A 18 -3.46 -0.85 16.31
C GLN A 18 -4.18 -0.35 15.05
N SER A 19 -3.50 0.45 14.21
CA SER A 19 -4.10 0.95 12.96
C SER A 19 -4.43 -0.15 11.95
N ILE A 20 -3.67 -1.25 11.96
CA ILE A 20 -3.94 -2.42 11.11
C ILE A 20 -5.12 -3.20 11.69
N GLU A 21 -5.14 -3.43 13.01
CA GLU A 21 -6.23 -4.11 13.72
C GLU A 21 -7.58 -3.40 13.55
N ASP A 22 -7.59 -2.08 13.68
CA ASP A 22 -8.79 -1.24 13.51
C ASP A 22 -9.24 -1.14 12.04
N GLY A 23 -8.30 -1.45 11.12
CA GLY A 23 -8.45 -1.34 9.69
C GLY A 23 -8.00 0.03 9.17
N LEU A 24 -7.11 0.02 8.18
CA LEU A 24 -6.59 1.23 7.56
C LEU A 24 -7.72 2.01 6.84
N PRO A 25 -7.64 3.36 6.86
CA PRO A 25 -8.56 4.19 6.12
C PRO A 25 -8.38 4.03 4.61
N ILE A 26 -9.43 4.33 3.85
CA ILE A 26 -9.38 4.28 2.38
C ILE A 26 -8.30 5.19 1.78
N SER A 27 -7.90 6.24 2.52
CA SER A 27 -6.82 7.14 2.15
C SER A 27 -5.46 6.43 2.05
N ALA A 28 -5.21 5.36 2.81
CA ALA A 28 -3.99 4.57 2.71
C ALA A 28 -3.87 3.90 1.33
N PHE A 29 -4.98 3.39 0.79
CA PHE A 29 -5.02 2.83 -0.56
C PHE A 29 -4.74 3.90 -1.61
N LYS A 30 -5.32 5.09 -1.45
CA LYS A 30 -5.08 6.21 -2.37
C LYS A 30 -3.62 6.69 -2.33
N LYS A 31 -3.03 6.85 -1.15
CA LYS A 31 -1.61 7.19 -1.00
C LYS A 31 -0.72 6.17 -1.72
N LEU A 32 -0.97 4.88 -1.52
CA LEU A 32 -0.20 3.83 -2.18
C LEU A 32 -0.41 3.82 -3.70
N GLN A 33 -1.64 4.10 -4.15
CA GLN A 33 -1.97 4.27 -5.56
C GLN A 33 -1.14 5.37 -6.21
N ASP A 34 -1.09 6.54 -5.58
CA ASP A 34 -0.37 7.71 -6.07
C ASP A 34 1.15 7.46 -6.04
N SER A 35 1.66 6.83 -4.97
CA SER A 35 3.07 6.46 -4.86
C SER A 35 3.54 5.47 -5.93
N LEU A 36 2.69 4.50 -6.30
CA LEU A 36 3.02 3.46 -7.28
C LEU A 36 2.66 3.82 -8.72
N ASP A 37 1.88 4.88 -8.92
CA ASP A 37 1.29 5.24 -10.21
C ASP A 37 0.58 4.02 -10.83
N LEU A 38 -0.43 3.53 -10.12
CA LEU A 38 -1.26 2.39 -10.49
C LEU A 38 -2.73 2.80 -10.55
N PRO A 39 -3.55 2.26 -11.47
CA PRO A 39 -4.99 2.41 -11.37
C PRO A 39 -5.55 1.53 -10.24
N ASP A 40 -6.71 1.92 -9.70
CA ASP A 40 -7.49 1.15 -8.69
C ASP A 40 -7.51 -0.35 -8.97
N LYS A 41 -7.84 -0.72 -10.22
CA LYS A 41 -8.00 -2.11 -10.65
C LYS A 41 -6.72 -2.91 -10.46
N ASP A 42 -5.58 -2.30 -10.74
CA ASP A 42 -4.30 -2.98 -10.65
C ASP A 42 -3.88 -3.06 -9.20
N LEU A 43 -3.90 -1.95 -8.44
CA LEU A 43 -3.57 -1.96 -7.01
C LEU A 43 -4.42 -3.00 -6.25
N ALA A 44 -5.72 -3.07 -6.55
CA ALA A 44 -6.62 -4.06 -5.95
C ALA A 44 -6.19 -5.51 -6.23
N LYS A 45 -5.63 -5.80 -7.41
CA LYS A 45 -5.04 -7.13 -7.70
C LYS A 45 -3.79 -7.38 -6.86
N TYR A 46 -2.89 -6.40 -6.73
CA TYR A 46 -1.68 -6.54 -5.91
C TYR A 46 -2.03 -6.89 -4.46
N VAL A 47 -3.02 -6.22 -3.88
CA VAL A 47 -3.46 -6.47 -2.51
C VAL A 47 -4.58 -7.52 -2.39
N ARG A 48 -4.91 -8.24 -3.47
CA ARG A 48 -5.90 -9.32 -3.53
C ARG A 48 -7.29 -8.92 -3.01
N ILE A 49 -7.73 -7.71 -3.35
CA ILE A 49 -9.06 -7.17 -3.00
C ILE A 49 -9.97 -7.28 -4.24
N PRO A 50 -11.06 -8.07 -4.18
CA PRO A 50 -12.05 -8.11 -5.27
C PRO A 50 -12.66 -6.74 -5.55
N LYS A 51 -13.03 -6.47 -6.79
CA LYS A 51 -13.62 -5.18 -7.21
C LYS A 51 -14.88 -4.82 -6.41
N SER A 52 -15.75 -5.81 -6.15
CA SER A 52 -16.97 -5.65 -5.35
C SER A 52 -16.65 -5.26 -3.91
N THR A 53 -15.66 -5.93 -3.31
CA THR A 53 -15.15 -5.61 -1.96
C THR A 53 -14.55 -4.22 -1.93
N LEU A 54 -13.70 -3.85 -2.88
CA LEU A 54 -13.10 -2.51 -2.94
C LEU A 54 -14.19 -1.43 -3.02
N ALA A 55 -15.21 -1.62 -3.85
CA ALA A 55 -16.33 -0.68 -3.95
C ALA A 55 -17.07 -0.54 -2.61
N LEU A 56 -17.29 -1.64 -1.89
CA LEU A 56 -17.88 -1.61 -0.56
C LEU A 56 -16.97 -0.91 0.47
N ARG A 57 -15.66 -1.15 0.45
CA ARG A 57 -14.68 -0.50 1.32
C ARG A 57 -14.58 1.00 1.08
N LYS A 58 -14.65 1.43 -0.18
CA LYS A 58 -14.74 2.86 -0.54
C LYS A 58 -15.98 3.53 0.04
N LYS A 59 -17.12 2.83 0.09
CA LYS A 59 -18.34 3.33 0.75
C LYS A 59 -18.25 3.32 2.27
N ARG A 60 -17.63 2.29 2.86
CA ARG A 60 -17.47 2.12 4.32
C ARG A 60 -16.35 2.96 4.93
N GLY A 61 -15.39 3.41 4.13
CA GLY A 61 -14.27 4.26 4.53
C GLY A 61 -13.04 3.55 5.11
N LYS A 62 -13.13 2.25 5.44
CA LYS A 62 -12.04 1.48 6.05
C LYS A 62 -11.93 0.04 5.53
N PHE A 63 -10.70 -0.48 5.51
CA PHE A 63 -10.36 -1.86 5.18
C PHE A 63 -10.55 -2.81 6.37
N SER A 64 -10.56 -4.13 6.14
CA SER A 64 -10.38 -5.11 7.23
C SER A 64 -8.93 -5.18 7.68
N PHE A 65 -8.70 -5.84 8.82
CA PHE A 65 -7.37 -6.22 9.28
C PHE A 65 -6.52 -6.86 8.17
N GLU A 66 -7.01 -7.92 7.52
CA GLU A 66 -6.24 -8.62 6.48
C GLU A 66 -5.94 -7.75 5.25
N GLU A 67 -6.91 -6.94 4.82
CA GLU A 67 -6.74 -6.01 3.70
C GLU A 67 -5.69 -4.93 4.06
N SER A 68 -5.71 -4.48 5.30
CA SER A 68 -4.77 -3.49 5.85
C SER A 68 -3.36 -4.04 5.94
N GLU A 69 -3.19 -5.28 6.40
CA GLU A 69 -1.90 -5.96 6.38
C GLU A 69 -1.35 -6.08 4.96
N ARG A 70 -2.18 -6.45 3.98
CA ARG A 70 -1.75 -6.58 2.57
C ARG A 70 -1.30 -5.24 2.00
N LEU A 71 -2.01 -4.15 2.30
CA LEU A 71 -1.61 -2.79 1.94
C LEU A 71 -0.25 -2.42 2.53
N LEU A 72 -0.06 -2.64 3.83
CA LEU A 72 1.21 -2.35 4.50
C LEU A 72 2.36 -3.18 3.95
N ARG A 73 2.14 -4.48 3.70
CA ARG A 73 3.16 -5.36 3.09
C ARG A 73 3.60 -4.84 1.73
N LEU A 74 2.66 -4.40 0.89
CA LEU A 74 2.98 -3.84 -0.41
C LEU A 74 3.75 -2.52 -0.31
N GLN A 75 3.33 -1.64 0.59
CA GLN A 75 4.05 -0.38 0.85
C GLN A 75 5.50 -0.65 1.28
N ARG A 76 5.71 -1.52 2.27
CA ARG A 76 7.06 -1.87 2.76
C ARG A 76 7.93 -2.51 1.69
N LEU A 77 7.33 -3.33 0.83
CA LEU A 77 8.04 -3.92 -0.31
C LEU A 77 8.50 -2.83 -1.28
N PHE A 78 7.65 -1.84 -1.55
CA PHE A 78 7.99 -0.72 -2.40
C PHE A 78 9.08 0.18 -1.80
N GLU A 79 9.01 0.49 -0.50
CA GLU A 79 10.06 1.23 0.22
C GLU A 79 11.42 0.53 0.11
N LYS A 80 11.46 -0.80 0.32
CA LYS A 80 12.68 -1.60 0.12
C LYS A 80 13.17 -1.55 -1.32
N ALA A 81 12.26 -1.56 -2.30
CA ALA A 81 12.65 -1.45 -3.71
C ALA A 81 13.25 -0.06 -4.00
N LEU A 82 12.69 1.01 -3.44
CA LEU A 82 13.28 2.36 -3.54
C LEU A 82 14.69 2.39 -2.94
N ASP A 83 14.90 1.72 -1.80
CA ASP A 83 16.22 1.62 -1.17
C ASP A 83 17.25 0.88 -2.02
N VAL A 84 16.84 -0.15 -2.75
CA VAL A 84 17.73 -0.96 -3.60
C VAL A 84 18.01 -0.25 -4.92
N PHE A 85 16.98 0.21 -5.62
CA PHE A 85 17.10 0.75 -6.97
C PHE A 85 17.51 2.22 -7.00
N LYS A 86 17.33 2.96 -5.90
CA LYS A 86 17.58 4.41 -5.80
C LYS A 86 16.89 5.26 -6.89
N SER A 87 15.90 4.69 -7.57
CA SER A 87 15.06 5.31 -8.60
C SER A 87 13.64 4.83 -8.42
N ALA A 88 12.71 5.77 -8.35
CA ALA A 88 11.28 5.47 -8.26
C ALA A 88 10.76 4.78 -9.52
N GLU A 89 11.25 5.14 -10.72
CA GLU A 89 10.81 4.49 -11.95
C GLU A 89 11.26 3.03 -12.00
N LEU A 90 12.52 2.74 -11.63
CA LEU A 90 13.04 1.38 -11.59
C LEU A 90 12.33 0.53 -10.53
N ALA A 91 12.09 1.07 -9.33
CA ALA A 91 11.36 0.38 -8.28
C ALA A 91 9.91 0.06 -8.70
N LYS A 92 9.22 1.01 -9.33
CA LYS A 92 7.86 0.81 -9.89
C LYS A 92 7.86 -0.25 -10.98
N LYS A 93 8.81 -0.18 -11.92
CA LYS A 93 8.94 -1.15 -13.01
C LYS A 93 9.16 -2.56 -12.45
N TRP A 94 10.11 -2.72 -11.52
CA TRP A 94 10.41 -3.99 -10.87
C TRP A 94 9.18 -4.57 -10.15
N LEU A 95 8.48 -3.76 -9.35
CA LEU A 95 7.28 -4.22 -8.64
C LEU A 95 6.18 -4.67 -9.61
N LYS A 96 6.02 -3.97 -10.75
CA LYS A 96 5.04 -4.31 -11.78
C LYS A 96 5.41 -5.57 -12.56
N GLU A 97 6.70 -5.85 -12.72
CA GLU A 97 7.22 -7.05 -13.41
C GLU A 97 7.19 -8.29 -12.50
N ASP A 98 7.62 -8.21 -11.24
CA ASP A 98 7.59 -9.35 -10.30
C ASP A 98 6.17 -9.93 -10.12
N VAL A 99 5.17 -9.05 -10.11
CA VAL A 99 3.77 -9.47 -9.93
C VAL A 99 3.13 -10.00 -11.21
N ARG A 100 3.64 -9.64 -12.40
CA ARG A 100 3.29 -10.34 -13.64
C ARG A 100 3.85 -11.77 -13.66
N ILE A 101 5.03 -11.98 -13.06
CA ILE A 101 5.69 -13.29 -13.02
C ILE A 101 5.04 -14.21 -11.98
N ARG A 102 4.42 -13.66 -10.92
CA ARG A 102 3.72 -14.41 -9.88
C ARG A 102 2.30 -14.87 -10.28
N GLY A 103 2.16 -15.36 -11.51
CA GLY A 103 1.06 -16.22 -11.97
C GLY A 103 1.17 -17.67 -11.48
N TYR A 104 1.96 -17.93 -10.43
CA TYR A 104 2.08 -19.24 -9.79
C TYR A 104 1.34 -19.23 -8.45
N SER A 105 0.41 -20.17 -8.31
CA SER A 105 -0.12 -20.64 -7.03
C SER A 105 1.06 -20.86 -6.08
N ALA A 106 1.04 -20.23 -4.92
CA ALA A 106 1.88 -20.69 -3.83
C ALA A 106 1.39 -22.10 -3.42
N PRO A 107 2.29 -23.01 -3.01
CA PRO A 107 1.90 -24.28 -2.39
C PRO A 107 1.12 -24.06 -1.09
#